data_AF-E4T6C8-F1
#
_entry.id   AF-E4T6C8-F1
#
_cell.length_a   1.000
_cell.length_b   1.000
_cell.length_c   1.000
_cell.angle_alpha   90.00
_cell.angle_beta   90.00
_cell.angle_gamma   90.00
#
_symmetry.space_group_name_H-M   'P 1'
#
loop_
_entity.id
_entity.type
_entity.pdbx_description
1 polymer ?
#
loop_
_entity_poly.entity_id
_entity_poly.type
_entity_poly.pdbx_seq_one_letter_code
_entity_poly.pdbx_strand_id
1 'polypeptide(L)'
;MEHYPFLFINITLIVGCIALAVVFLTLPLPQTETLNKYRISLRFLAGGYITMAIVKVLVMVFNLSLVNIISLDTLMTASLQATLFVLSLIILINPRFVTKNYLYKQLAPVFVLTILYMIFCSIWGNVQIHSIAELIRYKFHPVIIIRELFLFYYIFQLFYLTRLFFRQAELFGSEMDNYFSECSSACLPWIKYSFYAAFSVGIGALLSCFMFADSWIFIFTVIYTLFYLGFGIYYIQYPSKFIYIEPAIYPQSSFADKASNNKKRLVWDELKNKIIDDKYYLKPGVNIEDMAQYLKIGRTTLSTFINNEEGMNFNLWITSLRIEEAKNLFANYPDYSLTQISELIGYSEPSNFSRQFKLITNESPSVWRQTCQLESANYRNN
;
A
#
# COMPACT_ATOMS: atom_id res chain seq x y z
N MET A 1 -1.48 -32.24 29.22
CA MET A 1 -2.54 -31.22 29.07
C MET A 1 -2.18 -30.11 28.05
N GLU A 2 -0.94 -30.05 27.56
CA GLU A 2 -0.48 -29.01 26.61
C GLU A 2 -0.96 -29.21 25.15
N HIS A 3 -1.52 -30.38 24.81
CA HIS A 3 -1.95 -30.71 23.44
C HIS A 3 -3.24 -30.00 22.99
N TYR A 4 -4.19 -29.78 23.91
CA TYR A 4 -5.49 -29.18 23.60
C TYR A 4 -5.41 -27.71 23.14
N PRO A 5 -4.67 -26.81 23.82
CA PRO A 5 -4.60 -25.42 23.38
C PRO A 5 -3.89 -25.26 22.03
N PHE A 6 -2.84 -26.05 21.77
CA PHE A 6 -2.17 -26.07 20.47
C PHE A 6 -3.09 -26.54 19.33
N LEU A 7 -3.84 -27.63 19.57
CA LEU A 7 -4.79 -28.18 18.61
C LEU A 7 -5.91 -27.16 18.30
N PHE A 8 -6.48 -26.56 19.35
CA PHE A 8 -7.57 -25.60 19.24
C PHE A 8 -7.18 -24.38 18.40
N ILE A 9 -6.00 -23.81 18.63
CA ILE A 9 -5.53 -22.63 17.88
C ILE A 9 -5.27 -22.97 16.41
N ASN A 10 -4.62 -24.10 16.12
CA ASN A 10 -4.36 -24.47 14.72
C ASN A 10 -5.66 -24.78 13.97
N ILE A 11 -6.63 -25.46 14.60
CA ILE A 11 -7.96 -25.68 14.01
C ILE A 11 -8.68 -24.34 13.78
N THR A 12 -8.65 -23.44 14.77
CA THR A 12 -9.27 -22.11 14.64
C THR A 12 -8.66 -21.32 13.49
N LEU A 13 -7.33 -21.36 13.34
CA LEU A 13 -6.61 -20.74 12.24
C LEU A 13 -7.02 -21.35 10.88
N ILE A 14 -7.08 -22.68 10.77
CA ILE A 14 -7.50 -23.37 9.54
C ILE A 14 -8.91 -22.94 9.14
N VAL A 15 -9.87 -23.02 10.07
CA VAL A 15 -11.27 -22.66 9.82
C VAL A 15 -11.38 -21.18 9.46
N GLY A 16 -10.70 -20.30 10.20
CA GLY A 16 -10.66 -18.86 9.93
C GLY A 16 -10.08 -18.53 8.55
N CYS A 17 -8.98 -19.20 8.16
CA CYS A 17 -8.37 -19.03 6.85
C CYS A 17 -9.32 -19.46 5.73
N ILE A 18 -9.97 -20.62 5.85
CA ILE A 18 -10.93 -21.11 4.85
C ILE A 18 -12.14 -20.17 4.76
N ALA A 19 -12.71 -19.76 5.89
CA ALA A 19 -13.84 -18.85 5.92
C ALA A 19 -13.52 -17.52 5.23
N LEU A 20 -12.38 -16.89 5.56
CA LEU A 20 -11.95 -15.64 4.92
C LEU A 20 -11.64 -15.82 3.43
N ALA A 21 -11.03 -16.94 3.03
CA ALA A 21 -10.81 -17.23 1.62
C ALA A 21 -12.12 -17.33 0.83
N VAL A 22 -13.15 -17.98 1.39
CA VAL A 22 -14.49 -18.04 0.78
C VAL A 22 -15.09 -16.64 0.68
N VAL A 23 -14.99 -15.82 1.73
CA VAL A 23 -15.46 -14.43 1.71
C VAL A 23 -14.77 -13.63 0.60
N PHE A 24 -13.45 -13.71 0.46
CA PHE A 24 -12.72 -13.00 -0.60
C PHE A 24 -13.13 -13.43 -2.01
N LEU A 25 -13.49 -14.70 -2.21
CA LEU A 25 -13.92 -15.23 -3.51
C LEU A 25 -15.39 -14.91 -3.83
N THR A 26 -16.22 -14.72 -2.81
CA THR A 26 -17.68 -14.52 -2.95
C THR A 26 -18.14 -13.08 -2.72
N LEU A 27 -17.23 -12.17 -2.34
CA LEU A 27 -17.54 -10.78 -2.05
C LEU A 27 -18.32 -10.13 -3.22
N PRO A 28 -19.56 -9.65 -2.99
CA PRO A 28 -20.37 -9.07 -4.05
C PRO A 28 -19.79 -7.70 -4.43
N LEU A 29 -19.25 -7.62 -5.63
CA LEU A 29 -18.65 -6.41 -6.19
C LEU A 29 -19.36 -6.05 -7.51
N PRO A 30 -19.59 -4.75 -7.81
CA PRO A 30 -20.06 -4.31 -9.12
C PRO A 30 -19.18 -4.84 -10.26
N GLN A 31 -19.78 -5.20 -11.40
CA GLN A 31 -19.06 -5.74 -12.57
C GLN A 31 -18.45 -4.63 -13.44
N THR A 32 -17.57 -3.83 -12.84
CA THR A 32 -16.77 -2.84 -13.58
C THR A 32 -15.40 -3.43 -13.94
N GLU A 33 -14.84 -3.01 -15.08
CA GLU A 33 -13.52 -3.47 -15.55
C GLU A 33 -12.40 -3.16 -14.55
N THR A 34 -12.62 -2.17 -13.70
CA THR A 34 -11.69 -1.65 -12.69
C THR A 34 -11.70 -2.46 -11.40
N LEU A 35 -12.88 -2.82 -10.89
CA LEU A 35 -13.01 -3.75 -9.76
C LEU A 35 -12.56 -5.17 -10.12
N ASN A 36 -12.48 -5.51 -11.41
CA ASN A 36 -11.91 -6.79 -11.84
C ASN A 36 -10.47 -6.98 -11.33
N LYS A 37 -9.69 -5.89 -11.23
CA LYS A 37 -8.29 -5.95 -10.75
C LYS A 37 -8.22 -6.13 -9.24
N TYR A 38 -9.12 -5.46 -8.51
CA TYR A 38 -9.31 -5.71 -7.09
C TYR A 38 -9.78 -7.16 -6.82
N ARG A 39 -10.69 -7.72 -7.64
CA ARG A 39 -11.07 -9.14 -7.58
C ARG A 39 -9.88 -10.07 -7.84
N ILE A 40 -9.02 -9.74 -8.80
CA ILE A 40 -7.78 -10.49 -9.03
C ILE A 40 -6.93 -10.46 -7.75
N SER A 41 -6.76 -9.30 -7.13
CA SER A 41 -6.03 -9.20 -5.86
C SER A 41 -6.63 -10.09 -4.76
N LEU A 42 -7.96 -10.05 -4.60
CA LEU A 42 -8.69 -10.90 -3.65
C LEU A 42 -8.50 -12.39 -3.92
N ARG A 43 -8.43 -12.82 -5.19
CA ARG A 43 -8.13 -14.22 -5.55
C ARG A 43 -6.72 -14.63 -5.15
N PHE A 44 -5.74 -13.75 -5.34
CA PHE A 44 -4.36 -13.99 -4.88
C PHE A 44 -4.29 -14.08 -3.35
N LEU A 45 -5.00 -13.20 -2.66
CA LEU A 45 -5.09 -13.20 -1.20
C LEU A 45 -5.78 -14.47 -0.69
N ALA A 46 -6.92 -14.86 -1.28
CA ALA A 46 -7.61 -16.10 -0.99
C ALA A 46 -6.69 -17.33 -1.21
N GLY A 47 -5.88 -17.30 -2.26
CA GLY A 47 -4.82 -18.29 -2.50
C GLY A 47 -3.86 -18.41 -1.32
N GLY A 48 -3.39 -17.28 -0.76
CA GLY A 48 -2.55 -17.28 0.45
C GLY A 48 -3.21 -17.89 1.67
N TYR A 49 -4.49 -17.58 1.90
CA TYR A 49 -5.24 -18.13 3.03
C TYR A 49 -5.49 -19.63 2.88
N ILE A 50 -5.83 -20.09 1.67
CA ILE A 50 -6.02 -21.50 1.34
C ILE A 50 -4.70 -22.26 1.51
N THR A 51 -3.58 -21.73 0.99
CA THR A 51 -2.28 -22.40 1.13
C THR A 51 -1.87 -22.50 2.61
N MET A 52 -2.17 -21.49 3.42
CA MET A 52 -1.94 -21.54 4.86
C MET A 52 -2.74 -22.67 5.53
N ALA A 53 -4.04 -22.76 5.23
CA ALA A 53 -4.90 -23.81 5.75
C ALA A 53 -4.42 -25.22 5.35
N ILE A 54 -4.06 -25.41 4.08
CA ILE A 54 -3.54 -26.68 3.57
C ILE A 54 -2.25 -27.07 4.30
N VAL A 55 -1.28 -26.16 4.41
CA VAL A 55 -0.01 -26.46 5.09
C VAL A 55 -0.25 -26.81 6.55
N LYS A 56 -1.17 -26.11 7.24
CA LYS A 56 -1.50 -26.42 8.63
C LYS A 56 -2.17 -27.77 8.81
N VAL A 57 -3.07 -28.16 7.90
CA VAL A 57 -3.63 -29.52 7.88
C VAL A 57 -2.52 -30.56 7.69
N LEU A 58 -1.61 -30.35 6.73
CA LEU A 58 -0.50 -31.28 6.50
C LEU A 58 0.41 -31.41 7.72
N VAL A 59 0.78 -30.29 8.36
CA VAL A 59 1.61 -30.31 9.58
C VAL A 59 0.92 -31.10 10.70
N MET A 60 -0.39 -30.94 10.86
CA MET A 60 -1.17 -31.62 11.89
C MET A 60 -1.37 -33.11 11.61
N VAL A 61 -1.65 -33.50 10.36
CA VAL A 61 -1.86 -34.91 9.97
C VAL A 61 -0.56 -35.72 10.06
N PHE A 62 0.56 -35.14 9.64
CA PHE A 62 1.85 -35.81 9.65
C PHE A 62 2.63 -35.62 10.96
N ASN A 63 2.03 -34.94 11.95
CA ASN A 63 2.63 -34.60 13.24
C ASN A 63 4.05 -33.99 13.08
N LEU A 64 4.21 -33.12 12.07
CA LEU A 64 5.50 -32.53 11.68
C LEU A 64 5.97 -31.43 12.65
N SER A 65 5.20 -31.12 13.70
CA SER A 65 5.47 -30.05 14.65
C SER A 65 6.50 -30.44 15.71
N LEU A 66 7.71 -30.77 15.29
CA LEU A 66 8.84 -30.90 16.21
C LEU A 66 9.61 -29.58 16.22
N VAL A 67 9.90 -29.07 17.42
CA VAL A 67 10.78 -27.91 17.61
C VAL A 67 12.13 -28.24 16.98
N ASN A 68 12.43 -27.58 15.86
CA ASN A 68 13.61 -27.87 15.07
C ASN A 68 14.19 -26.57 14.54
N ILE A 69 15.51 -26.41 14.67
CA ILE A 69 16.21 -25.26 14.09
C ILE A 69 16.00 -25.24 12.59
N ILE A 70 15.65 -24.06 12.05
CA ILE A 70 15.51 -23.82 10.62
C ILE A 70 14.56 -24.87 10.01
N SER A 71 13.36 -24.97 10.61
CA SER A 71 12.35 -25.93 10.19
C SER A 71 11.87 -25.60 8.78
N LEU A 72 11.87 -26.62 7.90
CA LEU A 72 11.51 -26.41 6.49
C LEU A 72 10.05 -26.01 6.32
N ASP A 73 9.16 -26.54 7.15
CA ASP A 73 7.73 -26.21 7.15
C ASP A 73 7.53 -24.72 7.44
N THR A 74 8.24 -24.17 8.42
CA THR A 74 8.20 -22.73 8.74
C THR A 74 8.74 -21.91 7.59
N LEU A 75 9.92 -22.26 7.04
CA LEU A 75 10.53 -21.51 5.94
C LEU A 75 9.68 -21.54 4.66
N MET A 76 9.17 -22.71 4.28
CA MET A 76 8.29 -22.88 3.13
C MET A 76 7.02 -22.05 3.31
N THR A 77 6.37 -22.15 4.47
CA THR A 77 5.15 -21.39 4.78
C THR A 77 5.43 -19.90 4.72
N ALA A 78 6.45 -19.42 5.44
CA ALA A 78 6.77 -18.01 5.53
C ALA A 78 7.14 -17.41 4.16
N SER A 79 7.94 -18.12 3.37
CA SER A 79 8.32 -17.71 2.02
C SER A 79 7.14 -17.60 1.06
N LEU A 80 6.25 -18.61 1.10
CA LEU A 80 5.08 -18.67 0.23
C LEU A 80 4.05 -17.59 0.62
N GLN A 81 3.83 -17.38 1.93
CA GLN A 81 2.93 -16.34 2.45
C GLN A 81 3.46 -14.93 2.19
N ALA A 82 4.76 -14.67 2.43
CA ALA A 82 5.37 -13.38 2.15
C ALA A 82 5.20 -12.98 0.68
N THR A 83 5.39 -13.94 -0.23
CA THR A 83 5.20 -13.71 -1.67
C THR A 83 3.74 -13.37 -2.00
N LEU A 84 2.78 -14.18 -1.55
CA LEU A 84 1.37 -13.97 -1.89
C LEU A 84 0.80 -12.68 -1.29
N PHE A 85 1.16 -12.35 -0.05
CA PHE A 85 0.70 -11.12 0.59
C PHE A 85 1.29 -9.87 -0.05
N VAL A 86 2.60 -9.83 -0.28
CA VAL A 86 3.23 -8.67 -0.94
C VAL A 86 2.72 -8.51 -2.36
N LEU A 87 2.57 -9.59 -3.14
CA LEU A 87 2.03 -9.50 -4.49
C LEU A 87 0.56 -9.05 -4.51
N SER A 88 -0.27 -9.50 -3.56
CA SER A 88 -1.65 -9.00 -3.44
C SER A 88 -1.67 -7.48 -3.19
N LEU A 89 -0.86 -6.97 -2.25
CA LEU A 89 -0.75 -5.53 -2.01
C LEU A 89 -0.22 -4.77 -3.24
N ILE A 90 0.73 -5.33 -3.97
CA ILE A 90 1.22 -4.72 -5.23
C ILE A 90 0.12 -4.70 -6.29
N ILE A 91 -0.75 -5.70 -6.39
CA ILE A 91 -1.87 -5.69 -7.34
C ILE A 91 -2.86 -4.56 -7.02
N LEU A 92 -3.04 -4.19 -5.74
CA LEU A 92 -3.86 -3.04 -5.37
C LEU A 92 -3.27 -1.71 -5.86
N ILE A 93 -1.94 -1.60 -5.82
CA ILE A 93 -1.20 -0.40 -6.22
C ILE A 93 -1.05 -0.33 -7.74
N ASN A 94 -0.43 -1.36 -8.33
CA ASN A 94 -0.11 -1.46 -9.75
C ASN A 94 -0.45 -2.86 -10.29
N PRO A 95 -1.70 -3.07 -10.72
CA PRO A 95 -2.17 -4.40 -11.17
C PRO A 95 -1.57 -4.87 -12.49
N ARG A 96 -0.99 -3.98 -13.32
CA ARG A 96 -0.32 -4.40 -14.57
C ARG A 96 1.05 -5.01 -14.32
N PHE A 97 1.65 -4.77 -13.14
CA PHE A 97 2.98 -5.25 -12.83
C PHE A 97 3.02 -6.77 -12.62
N VAL A 98 2.02 -7.33 -11.92
CA VAL A 98 2.01 -8.75 -11.55
C VAL A 98 1.42 -9.59 -12.69
N THR A 99 2.29 -10.15 -13.51
CA THR A 99 1.91 -11.13 -14.54
C THR A 99 2.01 -12.56 -14.03
N LYS A 100 1.31 -13.51 -14.68
CA LYS A 100 1.42 -14.95 -14.35
C LYS A 100 2.87 -15.43 -14.38
N ASN A 101 3.64 -15.05 -15.40
CA ASN A 101 5.06 -15.42 -15.52
C ASN A 101 5.89 -14.85 -14.37
N TYR A 102 5.58 -13.62 -13.93
CA TYR A 102 6.25 -13.02 -12.79
C TYR A 102 5.97 -13.80 -11.49
N LEU A 103 4.71 -14.19 -11.26
CA LEU A 103 4.31 -15.03 -10.12
C LEU A 103 5.08 -16.35 -10.10
N TYR A 104 5.11 -17.07 -11.24
CA TYR A 104 5.82 -18.35 -11.33
C TYR A 104 7.31 -18.19 -11.02
N LYS A 105 7.96 -17.13 -11.50
CA LYS A 105 9.38 -16.87 -11.19
C LYS A 105 9.64 -16.63 -9.70
N GLN A 106 8.70 -16.03 -8.97
CA GLN A 106 8.85 -15.78 -7.54
C GLN A 106 8.55 -17.02 -6.69
N LEU A 107 7.61 -17.87 -7.11
CA LEU A 107 7.24 -19.08 -6.37
C LEU A 107 8.12 -20.30 -6.70
N ALA A 108 8.68 -20.38 -7.91
CA ALA A 108 9.47 -21.53 -8.36
C ALA A 108 10.64 -21.89 -7.43
N PRO A 109 11.47 -20.95 -6.93
CA PRO A 109 12.57 -21.28 -6.04
C PRO A 109 12.11 -21.94 -4.73
N VAL A 110 10.95 -21.53 -4.20
CA VAL A 110 10.35 -22.11 -2.99
C VAL A 110 10.06 -23.60 -3.22
N PHE A 111 9.36 -23.93 -4.31
CA PHE A 111 9.04 -25.31 -4.64
C PHE A 111 10.28 -26.15 -4.97
N VAL A 112 11.25 -25.58 -5.71
CA VAL A 112 12.50 -26.26 -6.03
C VAL A 112 13.27 -26.62 -4.75
N LEU A 113 13.43 -25.68 -3.83
CA LEU A 113 14.12 -25.91 -2.55
C LEU A 113 13.39 -26.94 -1.68
N THR A 114 12.05 -26.88 -1.63
CA THR A 114 11.25 -27.87 -0.90
C THR A 114 11.37 -29.28 -1.50
N ILE A 115 11.34 -29.41 -2.83
CA ILE A 115 11.50 -30.71 -3.51
C ILE A 115 12.91 -31.27 -3.28
N LEU A 116 13.94 -30.43 -3.42
CA LEU A 116 15.32 -30.83 -3.15
C LEU A 116 15.49 -31.31 -1.70
N TYR A 117 14.88 -30.62 -0.74
CA TYR A 117 14.87 -31.07 0.66
C TYR A 117 14.22 -32.45 0.81
N MET A 118 13.04 -32.67 0.20
CA MET A 118 12.35 -33.97 0.27
C MET A 118 13.22 -35.11 -0.29
N ILE A 119 13.90 -34.88 -1.42
CA ILE A 119 14.83 -35.86 -2.01
C ILE A 119 15.98 -36.17 -1.05
N PHE A 120 16.59 -35.14 -0.46
CA PHE A 120 17.72 -35.30 0.44
C PHE A 120 17.33 -36.00 1.76
N CYS A 121 16.15 -35.70 2.29
CA CYS A 121 15.62 -36.42 3.44
C CYS A 121 15.37 -37.90 3.13
N SER A 122 14.96 -38.23 1.91
CA SER A 122 14.76 -39.63 1.49
C SER A 122 16.07 -40.41 1.39
N ILE A 123 17.20 -39.75 1.08
CA ILE A 123 18.49 -40.41 0.87
C ILE A 123 19.31 -40.47 2.18
N TRP A 124 19.37 -39.36 2.93
CA TRP A 124 20.23 -39.22 4.12
C TRP A 124 19.47 -39.26 5.45
N GLY A 125 18.14 -39.34 5.42
CA GLY A 125 17.30 -39.26 6.61
C GLY A 125 17.14 -37.82 7.13
N ASN A 126 16.12 -37.62 7.97
CA ASN A 126 15.83 -36.31 8.55
C ASN A 126 16.54 -36.13 9.90
N VAL A 127 17.50 -35.21 9.97
CA VAL A 127 18.19 -34.84 11.21
C VAL A 127 17.38 -33.77 11.95
N GLN A 128 17.01 -34.07 13.20
CA GLN A 128 16.35 -33.14 14.11
C GLN A 128 17.41 -32.42 14.94
N ILE A 129 17.31 -31.10 15.03
CA ILE A 129 18.29 -30.23 15.69
C ILE A 129 17.56 -29.42 16.75
N HIS A 130 17.92 -29.65 18.01
CA HIS A 130 17.34 -28.96 19.15
C HIS A 130 18.30 -27.94 19.78
N SER A 131 19.55 -27.87 19.31
CA SER A 131 20.54 -26.91 19.83
C SER A 131 21.50 -26.36 18.76
N ILE A 132 22.03 -25.15 19.00
CA ILE A 132 23.03 -24.52 18.12
C ILE A 132 24.31 -25.37 18.07
N ALA A 133 24.67 -26.05 19.16
CA ALA A 133 25.82 -26.95 19.19
C ALA A 133 25.66 -28.14 18.23
N GLU A 134 24.46 -28.71 18.15
CA GLU A 134 24.13 -29.76 17.17
C GLU A 134 24.16 -29.24 15.73
N LEU A 135 23.71 -28.00 15.48
CA LEU A 135 23.80 -27.36 14.17
C LEU A 135 25.27 -27.26 13.70
N ILE A 136 26.18 -26.87 14.60
CA ILE A 136 27.62 -26.80 14.29
C ILE A 136 28.19 -28.20 14.04
N ARG A 137 27.79 -29.19 14.84
CA ARG A 137 28.27 -30.58 14.72
C ARG A 137 27.88 -31.22 13.38
N TYR A 138 26.65 -30.96 12.93
CA TYR A 138 26.13 -31.53 11.67
C TYR A 138 26.22 -30.56 10.49
N LYS A 139 27.05 -29.50 10.56
CA LYS A 139 27.12 -28.44 9.54
C LYS A 139 27.30 -28.95 8.10
N PHE A 140 28.04 -30.05 7.91
CA PHE A 140 28.28 -30.64 6.58
C PHE A 140 27.25 -31.69 6.16
N HIS A 141 26.21 -31.94 6.98
CA HIS A 141 25.14 -32.86 6.62
C HIS A 141 24.31 -32.26 5.48
N PRO A 142 24.07 -33.00 4.39
CA PRO A 142 23.51 -32.44 3.16
C PRO A 142 22.09 -31.87 3.34
N VAL A 143 21.29 -32.44 4.23
CA VAL A 143 19.95 -31.90 4.58
C VAL A 143 20.02 -30.53 5.28
N ILE A 144 21.04 -30.31 6.10
CA ILE A 144 21.22 -29.05 6.85
C ILE A 144 21.70 -27.96 5.91
N ILE A 145 22.59 -28.30 4.97
CA ILE A 145 23.03 -27.37 3.93
C ILE A 145 21.82 -26.83 3.14
N ILE A 146 20.85 -27.68 2.79
CA ILE A 146 19.63 -27.21 2.11
C ILE A 146 18.78 -26.29 3.00
N ARG A 147 18.63 -26.60 4.28
CA ARG A 147 17.90 -25.75 5.24
C ARG A 147 18.53 -24.36 5.34
N GLU A 148 19.85 -24.30 5.46
CA GLU A 148 20.63 -23.04 5.48
C GLU A 148 20.47 -22.27 4.17
N LEU A 149 20.59 -22.95 3.01
CA LEU A 149 20.37 -22.32 1.71
C LEU A 149 18.97 -21.72 1.58
N PHE A 150 17.94 -22.42 2.08
CA PHE A 150 16.57 -21.92 2.08
C PHE A 150 16.43 -20.73 3.04
N LEU A 151 17.04 -20.77 4.22
CA LEU A 151 17.09 -19.62 5.13
C LEU A 151 17.70 -18.38 4.44
N PHE A 152 18.87 -18.53 3.80
CA PHE A 152 19.50 -17.44 3.06
C PHE A 152 18.62 -16.92 1.92
N TYR A 153 17.99 -17.82 1.18
CA TYR A 153 17.02 -17.46 0.15
C TYR A 153 15.85 -16.66 0.74
N TYR A 154 15.29 -17.09 1.88
CA TYR A 154 14.16 -16.42 2.52
C TYR A 154 14.55 -15.01 3.00
N ILE A 155 15.73 -14.84 3.58
CA ILE A 155 16.26 -13.51 3.97
C ILE A 155 16.40 -12.61 2.74
N PHE A 156 17.01 -13.12 1.67
CA PHE A 156 17.14 -12.38 0.42
C PHE A 156 15.77 -12.02 -0.19
N GLN A 157 14.83 -12.95 -0.15
CA GLN A 157 13.46 -12.77 -0.63
C GLN A 157 12.72 -11.67 0.15
N LEU A 158 12.83 -11.65 1.49
CA LEU A 158 12.25 -10.57 2.31
C LEU A 158 12.82 -9.20 1.93
N PHE A 159 14.14 -9.11 1.73
CA PHE A 159 14.78 -7.85 1.30
C PHE A 159 14.30 -7.43 -0.10
N TYR A 160 14.28 -8.37 -1.04
CA TYR A 160 13.82 -8.14 -2.41
C TYR A 160 12.35 -7.68 -2.46
N LEU A 161 11.45 -8.39 -1.79
CA LEU A 161 10.02 -8.08 -1.74
C LEU A 161 9.77 -6.71 -1.09
N THR A 162 10.53 -6.39 -0.04
CA THR A 162 10.47 -5.07 0.60
C THR A 162 10.85 -3.96 -0.37
N ARG A 163 12.01 -4.07 -1.01
CA ARG A 163 12.45 -3.07 -2.00
C ARG A 163 11.47 -2.95 -3.16
N LEU A 164 10.92 -4.07 -3.62
CA LEU A 164 9.93 -4.11 -4.69
C LEU A 164 8.66 -3.36 -4.31
N PHE A 165 8.11 -3.62 -3.11
CA PHE A 165 6.91 -2.95 -2.63
C PHE A 165 7.10 -1.44 -2.53
N PHE A 166 8.19 -0.97 -1.89
CA PHE A 166 8.46 0.46 -1.76
C PHE A 166 8.61 1.15 -3.11
N ARG A 167 9.34 0.54 -4.05
CA ARG A 167 9.47 1.08 -5.40
C ARG A 167 8.12 1.27 -6.09
N GLN A 168 7.22 0.29 -5.97
CA GLN A 168 5.89 0.39 -6.57
C GLN A 168 4.99 1.39 -5.82
N ALA A 169 5.09 1.45 -4.49
CA ALA A 169 4.35 2.40 -3.67
C ALA A 169 4.76 3.86 -3.95
N GLU A 170 6.04 4.12 -4.20
CA GLU A 170 6.54 5.44 -4.60
C GLU A 170 6.08 5.84 -6.00
N LEU A 171 6.18 4.93 -6.98
CA LEU A 171 5.70 5.16 -8.34
C LEU A 171 4.20 5.47 -8.38
N PHE A 172 3.42 4.79 -7.55
CA PHE A 172 1.99 5.08 -7.43
C PHE A 172 1.73 6.40 -6.71
N GLY A 173 2.47 6.71 -5.64
CA GLY A 173 2.34 7.97 -4.93
C GLY A 173 2.52 9.17 -5.87
N SER A 174 3.55 9.14 -6.70
CA SER A 174 3.79 10.21 -7.68
C SER A 174 2.71 10.30 -8.76
N GLU A 175 2.13 9.17 -9.19
CA GLU A 175 1.01 9.15 -10.15
C GLU A 175 -0.28 9.73 -9.53
N MET A 176 -0.54 9.47 -8.24
CA MET A 176 -1.71 9.99 -7.53
C MET A 176 -1.61 11.49 -7.25
N ASP A 177 -0.43 12.00 -6.87
CA ASP A 177 -0.20 13.43 -6.61
C ASP A 177 -0.38 14.27 -7.88
N ASN A 178 -0.16 13.68 -9.05
CA ASN A 178 -0.44 14.32 -10.34
C ASN A 178 -1.93 14.38 -10.70
N TYR A 179 -2.80 13.66 -9.97
CA TYR A 179 -4.20 13.48 -10.33
C TYR A 179 -5.19 14.19 -9.39
N PHE A 180 -5.05 14.04 -8.07
CA PHE A 180 -5.96 14.62 -7.09
C PHE A 180 -5.38 15.89 -6.48
N SER A 181 -6.15 16.99 -6.34
CA SER A 181 -5.71 18.21 -5.67
C SER A 181 -5.80 18.18 -4.14
N GLU A 182 -6.62 17.30 -3.59
CA GLU A 182 -6.58 16.98 -2.16
C GLU A 182 -5.82 15.67 -1.98
N CYS A 183 -4.76 15.76 -1.18
CA CYS A 183 -3.76 14.75 -0.88
C CYS A 183 -4.29 13.30 -0.92
N SER A 184 -3.82 12.51 -1.90
CA SER A 184 -4.07 11.05 -2.00
C SER A 184 -3.48 10.23 -0.82
N SER A 185 -2.85 10.91 0.14
CA SER A 185 -2.25 10.34 1.34
C SER A 185 -3.23 9.60 2.25
N ALA A 186 -4.53 9.54 1.94
CA ALA A 186 -5.50 8.75 2.70
C ALA A 186 -5.58 7.27 2.26
N CYS A 187 -5.16 6.93 1.03
CA CYS A 187 -5.24 5.55 0.54
C CYS A 187 -3.99 4.72 0.77
N LEU A 188 -2.81 5.32 0.62
CA LEU A 188 -1.54 4.62 0.75
C LEU A 188 -1.18 4.18 2.19
N PRO A 189 -1.55 4.90 3.27
CA PRO A 189 -1.08 4.56 4.60
C PRO A 189 -1.51 3.17 5.04
N TRP A 190 -2.77 2.77 4.81
CA TRP A 190 -3.23 1.46 5.23
C TRP A 190 -2.52 0.33 4.45
N ILE A 191 -2.23 0.53 3.16
CA ILE A 191 -1.48 -0.45 2.35
C ILE A 191 -0.06 -0.58 2.91
N LYS A 192 0.59 0.54 3.26
CA LYS A 192 1.90 0.55 3.94
C LYS A 192 1.84 -0.12 5.32
N TYR A 193 0.84 0.19 6.15
CA TYR A 193 0.65 -0.45 7.46
C TYR A 193 0.42 -1.96 7.33
N SER A 194 -0.36 -2.38 6.34
CA SER A 194 -0.60 -3.81 6.05
C SER A 194 0.68 -4.50 5.59
N PHE A 195 1.49 -3.83 4.78
CA PHE A 195 2.82 -4.31 4.40
C PHE A 195 3.73 -4.44 5.64
N TYR A 196 3.81 -3.42 6.50
CA TYR A 196 4.63 -3.48 7.72
C TYR A 196 4.16 -4.57 8.70
N ALA A 197 2.86 -4.80 8.81
CA ALA A 197 2.32 -5.90 9.62
C ALA A 197 2.73 -7.26 9.04
N ALA A 198 2.57 -7.46 7.72
CA ALA A 198 3.01 -8.70 7.05
C ALA A 198 4.53 -8.92 7.14
N PHE A 199 5.32 -7.85 6.99
CA PHE A 199 6.77 -7.88 7.13
C PHE A 199 7.20 -8.22 8.56
N SER A 200 6.55 -7.63 9.57
CA SER A 200 6.80 -7.94 10.99
C SER A 200 6.53 -9.42 11.28
N VAL A 201 5.45 -9.98 10.73
CA VAL A 201 5.15 -11.41 10.82
C VAL A 201 6.21 -12.25 10.11
N GLY A 202 6.67 -11.82 8.94
CA GLY A 202 7.75 -12.49 8.19
C GLY A 202 9.08 -12.52 8.97
N ILE A 203 9.43 -11.43 9.66
CA ILE A 203 10.57 -11.37 10.59
C ILE A 203 10.31 -12.27 11.80
N GLY A 204 9.11 -12.27 12.36
CA GLY A 204 8.74 -13.15 13.47
C GLY A 204 8.93 -14.63 13.11
N ALA A 205 8.56 -15.03 11.89
CA ALA A 205 8.79 -16.38 11.37
C ALA A 205 10.29 -16.70 11.17
N LEU A 206 11.10 -15.69 10.81
CA LEU A 206 12.55 -15.84 10.74
C LEU A 206 13.14 -16.06 12.16
N LEU A 207 12.68 -15.30 13.14
CA LEU A 207 13.11 -15.44 14.54
C LEU A 207 12.67 -16.78 15.13
N SER A 208 11.48 -17.28 14.79
CA SER A 208 11.01 -18.59 15.25
C SER A 208 11.87 -19.75 14.75
N CYS A 209 12.68 -19.57 13.68
CA CYS A 209 13.63 -20.60 13.23
C CYS A 209 14.78 -20.84 14.22
N PHE A 210 15.02 -19.91 15.15
CA PHE A 210 16.12 -19.96 16.13
C PHE A 210 15.63 -20.04 17.58
N MET A 211 14.34 -19.88 17.83
CA MET A 211 13.76 -19.90 19.17
C MET A 211 13.27 -21.30 19.53
N PHE A 212 13.79 -21.86 20.62
CA PHE A 212 13.63 -23.27 21.02
C PHE A 212 12.46 -23.54 21.97
N ALA A 213 11.71 -22.52 22.36
CA ALA A 213 10.67 -22.65 23.37
C ALA A 213 9.29 -22.92 22.75
N ASP A 214 8.60 -23.96 23.21
CA ASP A 214 7.22 -24.26 22.82
C ASP A 214 6.28 -23.06 23.11
N SER A 215 6.52 -22.36 24.23
CA SER A 215 5.81 -21.14 24.59
C SER A 215 5.95 -20.04 23.54
N TRP A 216 7.11 -19.93 22.87
CA TRP A 216 7.31 -18.95 21.81
C TRP A 216 6.47 -19.29 20.57
N ILE A 217 6.48 -20.57 20.15
CA ILE A 217 5.71 -21.03 18.99
C ILE A 217 4.21 -20.80 19.23
N PHE A 218 3.74 -21.07 20.45
CA PHE A 218 2.37 -20.80 20.85
C PHE A 218 2.02 -19.31 20.74
N ILE A 219 2.81 -18.44 21.39
CA ILE A 219 2.60 -16.98 21.37
C ILE A 219 2.63 -16.45 19.92
N PHE A 220 3.62 -16.88 19.14
CA PHE A 220 3.75 -16.49 17.73
C PHE A 220 2.53 -16.93 16.91
N THR A 221 2.02 -18.14 17.13
CA THR A 221 0.82 -18.64 16.43
C THR A 221 -0.42 -17.81 16.77
N VAL A 222 -0.58 -17.38 18.03
CA VAL A 222 -1.69 -16.48 18.44
C VAL A 222 -1.57 -15.14 17.74
N ILE A 223 -0.41 -14.48 17.80
CA ILE A 223 -0.15 -13.18 17.14
C ILE A 223 -0.41 -13.28 15.64
N TYR A 224 0.10 -14.32 15.01
CA TYR A 224 -0.08 -14.59 13.58
C TYR A 224 -1.55 -14.79 13.20
N THR A 225 -2.32 -15.49 14.04
CA THR A 225 -3.75 -15.71 13.80
C THR A 225 -4.53 -14.39 13.86
N LEU A 226 -4.23 -13.53 14.84
CA LEU A 226 -4.81 -12.19 14.92
C LEU A 226 -4.44 -11.33 13.71
N PHE A 227 -3.20 -11.43 13.24
CA PHE A 227 -2.76 -10.76 12.02
C PHE A 227 -3.60 -11.17 10.80
N TYR A 228 -3.86 -12.48 10.59
CA TYR A 228 -4.70 -12.95 9.48
C TYR A 228 -6.11 -12.37 9.54
N LEU A 229 -6.74 -12.39 10.72
CA LEU A 229 -8.08 -11.81 10.89
C LEU A 229 -8.07 -10.30 10.57
N GLY A 230 -7.14 -9.56 11.16
CA GLY A 230 -7.03 -8.12 10.95
C GLY A 230 -6.74 -7.74 9.50
N PHE A 231 -5.75 -8.41 8.88
CA PHE A 231 -5.37 -8.18 7.49
C PHE A 231 -6.54 -8.41 6.53
N GLY A 232 -7.31 -9.49 6.74
CA GLY A 232 -8.49 -9.79 5.93
C GLY A 232 -9.59 -8.73 6.05
N ILE A 233 -9.88 -8.24 7.26
CA ILE A 233 -10.88 -7.18 7.49
C ILE A 233 -10.51 -5.90 6.75
N TYR A 234 -9.25 -5.44 6.87
CA TYR A 234 -8.78 -4.26 6.16
C TYR A 234 -8.91 -4.41 4.63
N TYR A 235 -8.64 -5.61 4.11
CA TYR A 235 -8.80 -5.89 2.70
C TYR A 235 -10.25 -5.81 2.22
N ILE A 236 -11.20 -6.34 3.00
CA ILE A 236 -12.65 -6.32 2.68
C ILE A 236 -13.22 -4.91 2.68
N GLN A 237 -12.69 -4.01 3.52
CA GLN A 237 -13.14 -2.62 3.59
C GLN A 237 -12.59 -1.73 2.47
N TYR A 238 -11.54 -2.18 1.77
CA TYR A 238 -10.89 -1.41 0.73
C TYR A 238 -11.74 -1.00 -0.51
N PRO A 239 -12.75 -1.76 -0.98
CA PRO A 239 -13.48 -1.43 -2.21
C PRO A 239 -14.10 -0.04 -2.19
N SER A 240 -14.62 0.38 -1.03
CA SER A 240 -15.22 1.70 -0.87
C SER A 240 -14.22 2.83 -1.12
N LYS A 241 -12.95 2.64 -0.75
CA LYS A 241 -11.85 3.60 -1.02
C LYS A 241 -11.31 3.48 -2.44
N PHE A 242 -11.29 2.28 -3.01
CA PHE A 242 -10.74 2.02 -4.34
C PHE A 242 -11.51 2.76 -5.45
N ILE A 243 -12.84 2.82 -5.36
CA ILE A 243 -13.70 3.50 -6.35
C ILE A 243 -13.36 4.99 -6.49
N TYR A 244 -12.98 5.67 -5.39
CA TYR A 244 -12.62 7.10 -5.43
C TYR A 244 -11.28 7.36 -6.13
N ILE A 245 -10.41 6.36 -6.23
CA ILE A 245 -9.01 6.51 -6.66
C ILE A 245 -8.82 5.94 -8.07
N GLU A 246 -9.75 5.09 -8.48
CA GLU A 246 -9.82 4.45 -9.79
C GLU A 246 -9.53 5.38 -10.99
N PRO A 247 -10.09 6.60 -11.09
CA PRO A 247 -9.84 7.49 -12.23
C PRO A 247 -8.37 7.94 -12.36
N ALA A 248 -7.64 7.97 -11.24
CA ALA A 248 -6.23 8.32 -11.20
C ALA A 248 -5.34 7.21 -11.79
N ILE A 249 -5.72 5.95 -11.54
CA ILE A 249 -4.94 4.74 -11.87
C ILE A 249 -5.19 4.30 -13.32
N TYR A 250 -6.37 4.59 -13.87
CA TYR A 250 -6.73 4.28 -15.25
C TYR A 250 -7.24 5.53 -15.95
N PRO A 251 -6.35 6.33 -16.57
CA PRO A 251 -6.79 7.40 -17.45
C PRO A 251 -7.63 6.78 -18.57
N GLN A 252 -8.87 7.24 -18.76
CA GLN A 252 -9.53 7.06 -20.05
C GLN A 252 -8.65 7.76 -21.09
N SER A 253 -8.17 6.98 -22.05
CA SER A 253 -7.30 7.46 -23.12
C SER A 253 -7.98 8.62 -23.85
N SER A 254 -7.42 9.82 -23.73
CA SER A 254 -7.84 10.98 -24.51
C SER A 254 -6.89 11.21 -25.68
N PHE A 255 -7.51 11.51 -26.83
CA PHE A 255 -6.90 11.86 -28.11
C PHE A 255 -5.77 12.87 -27.94
N ALA A 256 -4.59 12.51 -28.43
CA ALA A 256 -3.43 13.39 -28.50
C ALA A 256 -3.33 14.01 -29.90
N ASP A 257 -3.68 15.30 -30.03
CA ASP A 257 -3.38 16.07 -31.23
C ASP A 257 -2.07 16.87 -31.08
N LYS A 258 -1.20 16.72 -32.08
CA LYS A 258 0.09 17.39 -32.21
C LYS A 258 -0.13 18.83 -32.74
N ALA A 259 0.01 19.83 -31.88
CA ALA A 259 0.08 21.24 -32.28
C ALA A 259 1.30 21.97 -31.70
N SER A 260 1.79 22.96 -32.46
CA SER A 260 2.99 23.79 -32.25
C SER A 260 3.00 24.59 -30.94
N ASN A 261 4.19 24.76 -30.35
CA ASN A 261 4.44 25.28 -28.99
C ASN A 261 3.93 26.72 -28.73
N ASN A 262 3.98 27.62 -29.72
CA ASN A 262 3.51 29.01 -29.52
C ASN A 262 1.98 29.12 -29.50
N LYS A 263 1.27 28.23 -30.20
CA LYS A 263 -0.20 28.19 -30.19
C LYS A 263 -0.72 27.57 -28.89
N LYS A 264 0.10 26.76 -28.21
CA LYS A 264 -0.22 26.11 -26.94
C LYS A 264 -0.24 27.07 -25.75
N ARG A 265 0.70 28.02 -25.67
CA ARG A 265 0.73 29.02 -24.59
C ARG A 265 -0.48 29.94 -24.59
N LEU A 266 -0.83 30.51 -25.75
CA LEU A 266 -2.00 31.39 -25.87
C LEU A 266 -3.30 30.66 -25.50
N VAL A 267 -3.42 29.38 -25.87
CA VAL A 267 -4.56 28.54 -25.48
C VAL A 267 -4.54 28.23 -23.98
N TRP A 268 -3.38 28.01 -23.36
CA TRP A 268 -3.28 27.82 -21.92
C TRP A 268 -3.68 29.07 -21.15
N ASP A 269 -3.21 30.26 -21.54
CA ASP A 269 -3.55 31.50 -20.87
C ASP A 269 -5.06 31.77 -20.87
N GLU A 270 -5.73 31.51 -22.00
CA GLU A 270 -7.20 31.60 -22.10
C GLU A 270 -7.92 30.62 -21.16
N LEU A 271 -7.46 29.36 -21.12
CA LEU A 271 -8.04 28.32 -20.25
C LEU A 271 -7.78 28.61 -18.77
N LYS A 272 -6.58 29.09 -18.43
CA LYS A 272 -6.17 29.48 -17.08
C LYS A 272 -7.01 30.65 -16.59
N ASN A 273 -7.16 31.69 -17.40
CA ASN A 273 -7.98 32.85 -17.05
C ASN A 273 -9.41 32.43 -16.78
N LYS A 274 -9.99 31.55 -17.62
CA LYS A 274 -11.32 31.00 -17.36
C LYS A 274 -11.43 30.29 -16.00
N ILE A 275 -10.44 29.47 -15.62
CA ILE A 275 -10.44 28.78 -14.31
C ILE A 275 -10.38 29.79 -13.15
N ILE A 276 -9.57 30.84 -13.30
CA ILE A 276 -9.36 31.87 -12.28
C ILE A 276 -10.58 32.78 -12.16
N ASP A 277 -11.12 33.27 -13.27
CA ASP A 277 -12.27 34.17 -13.33
C ASP A 277 -13.52 33.51 -12.76
N ASP A 278 -13.76 32.24 -13.11
CA ASP A 278 -14.89 31.47 -12.59
C ASP A 278 -14.63 30.94 -11.16
N LYS A 279 -13.44 31.19 -10.61
CA LYS A 279 -12.97 30.66 -9.33
C LYS A 279 -13.21 29.16 -9.16
N TYR A 280 -13.11 28.39 -10.25
CA TYR A 280 -13.45 26.97 -10.26
C TYR A 280 -12.57 26.17 -9.28
N TYR A 281 -11.35 26.65 -9.02
CA TYR A 281 -10.41 26.07 -8.06
C TYR A 281 -10.91 26.09 -6.60
N LEU A 282 -11.87 26.95 -6.24
CA LEU A 282 -12.46 27.02 -4.90
C LEU A 282 -13.53 25.94 -4.66
N LYS A 283 -13.98 25.23 -5.71
CA LYS A 283 -14.99 24.19 -5.54
C LYS A 283 -14.41 23.02 -4.69
N PRO A 284 -15.12 22.53 -3.66
CA PRO A 284 -14.66 21.38 -2.88
C PRO A 284 -14.53 20.12 -3.73
N GLY A 285 -13.49 19.33 -3.49
CA GLY A 285 -13.28 18.03 -4.16
C GLY A 285 -12.96 18.11 -5.66
N VAL A 286 -12.53 19.27 -6.18
CA VAL A 286 -12.13 19.42 -7.59
C VAL A 286 -11.04 18.42 -7.95
N ASN A 287 -11.23 17.73 -9.08
CA ASN A 287 -10.22 16.88 -9.69
C ASN A 287 -9.95 17.35 -11.13
N ILE A 288 -8.85 16.84 -11.70
CA ILE A 288 -8.41 17.24 -13.04
C ILE A 288 -9.38 16.81 -14.15
N GLU A 289 -10.15 15.74 -13.95
CA GLU A 289 -11.15 15.29 -14.93
C GLU A 289 -12.35 16.23 -14.99
N ASP A 290 -12.91 16.61 -13.85
CA ASP A 290 -14.01 17.57 -13.77
C ASP A 290 -13.61 18.92 -14.36
N MET A 291 -12.38 19.36 -14.08
CA MET A 291 -11.85 20.59 -14.65
C MET A 291 -11.61 20.47 -16.16
N ALA A 292 -11.08 19.34 -16.64
CA ALA A 292 -10.91 19.12 -18.07
C ALA A 292 -12.25 19.08 -18.82
N GLN A 293 -13.27 18.45 -18.23
CA GLN A 293 -14.64 18.45 -18.76
C GLN A 293 -15.22 19.87 -18.78
N TYR A 294 -15.06 20.63 -17.71
CA TYR A 294 -15.48 22.03 -17.63
C TYR A 294 -14.87 22.90 -18.74
N LEU A 295 -13.60 22.66 -19.04
CA LEU A 295 -12.84 23.34 -20.07
C LEU A 295 -13.04 22.76 -21.48
N LYS A 296 -13.77 21.64 -21.60
CA LYS A 296 -13.99 20.89 -22.84
C LYS A 296 -12.67 20.46 -23.52
N ILE A 297 -11.69 20.07 -22.73
CA ILE A 297 -10.40 19.54 -23.20
C ILE A 297 -10.13 18.15 -22.62
N GLY A 298 -9.15 17.44 -23.19
CA GLY A 298 -8.67 16.18 -22.62
C GLY A 298 -7.92 16.39 -21.30
N ARG A 299 -8.12 15.49 -20.32
CA ARG A 299 -7.37 15.47 -19.05
C ARG A 299 -5.85 15.49 -19.28
N THR A 300 -5.35 14.65 -20.18
CA THR A 300 -3.91 14.57 -20.49
C THR A 300 -3.39 15.91 -20.99
N THR A 301 -4.20 16.59 -21.81
CA THR A 301 -3.90 17.93 -22.32
C THR A 301 -3.81 18.95 -21.18
N LEU A 302 -4.80 18.97 -20.27
CA LEU A 302 -4.78 19.86 -19.10
C LEU A 302 -3.58 19.59 -18.18
N SER A 303 -3.30 18.32 -17.87
CA SER A 303 -2.15 17.94 -17.05
C SER A 303 -0.83 18.37 -17.69
N THR A 304 -0.71 18.18 -19.01
CA THR A 304 0.48 18.59 -19.77
C THR A 304 0.65 20.10 -19.76
N PHE A 305 -0.44 20.87 -19.90
CA PHE A 305 -0.38 22.33 -19.82
C PHE A 305 0.10 22.79 -18.45
N ILE A 306 -0.52 22.30 -17.37
CA ILE A 306 -0.16 22.70 -16.01
C ILE A 306 1.30 22.34 -15.70
N ASN A 307 1.71 21.11 -16.01
CA ASN A 307 3.08 20.67 -15.76
C ASN A 307 4.12 21.49 -16.53
N ASN A 308 3.84 21.82 -17.80
CA ASN A 308 4.82 22.49 -18.67
C ASN A 308 4.84 24.01 -18.49
N GLU A 309 3.69 24.64 -18.29
CA GLU A 309 3.57 26.10 -18.24
C GLU A 309 3.67 26.64 -16.80
N GLU A 310 3.16 25.89 -15.81
CA GLU A 310 3.20 26.31 -14.39
C GLU A 310 4.36 25.65 -13.63
N GLY A 311 5.04 24.66 -14.23
CA GLY A 311 6.20 23.97 -13.63
C GLY A 311 5.86 23.14 -12.39
N MET A 312 4.58 22.86 -12.16
CA MET A 312 4.08 22.13 -10.99
C MET A 312 2.93 21.21 -11.39
N ASN A 313 2.59 20.23 -10.55
CA ASN A 313 1.47 19.33 -10.84
C ASN A 313 0.10 19.98 -10.55
N PHE A 314 -0.98 19.35 -11.01
CA PHE A 314 -2.35 19.82 -10.82
C PHE A 314 -2.67 20.13 -9.35
N ASN A 315 -2.25 19.25 -8.43
CA ASN A 315 -2.50 19.43 -7.01
C ASN A 315 -1.86 20.71 -6.48
N LEU A 316 -0.56 20.86 -6.70
CA LEU A 316 0.20 22.02 -6.26
C LEU A 316 -0.33 23.28 -6.92
N TRP A 317 -0.75 23.22 -8.19
CA TRP A 317 -1.32 24.35 -8.89
C TRP A 317 -2.63 24.83 -8.25
N ILE A 318 -3.60 23.94 -8.06
CA ILE A 318 -4.87 24.28 -7.37
C ILE A 318 -4.61 24.75 -5.93
N THR A 319 -3.70 24.07 -5.22
CA THR A 319 -3.33 24.45 -3.87
C THR A 319 -2.75 25.86 -3.85
N SER A 320 -1.86 26.21 -4.78
CA SER A 320 -1.26 27.55 -4.87
C SER A 320 -2.32 28.63 -5.09
N LEU A 321 -3.28 28.42 -6.01
CA LEU A 321 -4.40 29.33 -6.24
C LEU A 321 -5.27 29.51 -4.99
N ARG A 322 -5.58 28.41 -4.28
CA ARG A 322 -6.36 28.45 -3.03
C ARG A 322 -5.62 29.19 -1.91
N ILE A 323 -4.30 29.05 -1.82
CA ILE A 323 -3.49 29.76 -0.82
C ILE A 323 -3.41 31.25 -1.14
N GLU A 324 -3.27 31.63 -2.41
CA GLU A 324 -3.33 33.04 -2.81
C GLU A 324 -4.71 33.66 -2.49
N GLU A 325 -5.81 32.93 -2.75
CA GLU A 325 -7.14 33.38 -2.32
C GLU A 325 -7.24 33.51 -0.80
N ALA A 326 -6.66 32.57 -0.04
CA ALA A 326 -6.64 32.64 1.41
C ALA A 326 -5.91 33.88 1.93
N LYS A 327 -4.76 34.23 1.33
CA LYS A 327 -4.03 35.47 1.65
C LYS A 327 -4.90 36.71 1.41
N ASN A 328 -5.61 36.74 0.27
CA ASN A 328 -6.54 37.82 -0.03
C ASN A 328 -7.68 37.91 1.00
N LEU A 329 -8.22 36.77 1.44
CA LEU A 329 -9.26 36.72 2.46
C LEU A 329 -8.75 37.19 3.84
N PHE A 330 -7.53 36.83 4.23
CA PHE A 330 -6.93 37.33 5.48
C PHE A 330 -6.75 38.85 5.48
N ALA A 331 -6.39 39.44 4.34
CA ALA A 331 -6.19 40.88 4.22
C ALA A 331 -7.52 41.66 4.21
N ASN A 332 -8.53 41.15 3.49
CA ASN A 332 -9.79 41.86 3.28
C ASN A 332 -10.84 41.59 4.36
N TYR A 333 -10.79 40.43 5.02
CA TYR A 333 -11.77 40.00 6.02
C TYR A 333 -11.08 39.51 7.32
N PRO A 334 -10.51 40.42 8.13
CA PRO A 334 -9.73 40.05 9.33
C PRO A 334 -10.52 39.25 10.38
N ASP A 335 -11.85 39.41 10.38
CA ASP A 335 -12.77 38.80 11.34
C ASP A 335 -13.16 37.36 10.99
N TYR A 336 -12.85 36.89 9.77
CA TYR A 336 -13.19 35.53 9.38
C TYR A 336 -12.38 34.53 10.20
N SER A 337 -13.03 33.51 10.73
CA SER A 337 -12.35 32.40 11.43
C SER A 337 -11.54 31.55 10.44
N LEU A 338 -10.58 30.79 10.96
CA LEU A 338 -9.77 29.88 10.15
C LEU A 338 -10.65 28.83 9.45
N THR A 339 -11.68 28.34 10.13
CA THR A 339 -12.66 27.40 9.61
C THR A 339 -13.42 28.01 8.43
N GLN A 340 -13.93 29.23 8.57
CA GLN A 340 -14.64 29.92 7.48
C GLN A 340 -13.74 30.13 6.26
N ILE A 341 -12.49 30.54 6.46
CA ILE A 341 -11.55 30.70 5.34
C ILE A 341 -11.27 29.36 4.66
N SER A 342 -11.10 28.28 5.43
CA SER A 342 -10.86 26.95 4.85
C SER A 342 -12.02 26.46 3.99
N GLU A 343 -13.26 26.71 4.42
CA GLU A 343 -14.46 26.36 3.65
C GLU A 343 -14.57 27.20 2.37
N LEU A 344 -14.32 28.51 2.47
CA LEU A 344 -14.38 29.44 1.33
C LEU A 344 -13.37 29.14 0.24
N ILE A 345 -12.21 28.60 0.61
CA ILE A 345 -11.16 28.20 -0.35
C ILE A 345 -11.24 26.73 -0.77
N GLY A 346 -12.32 26.04 -0.41
CA GLY A 346 -12.63 24.71 -0.92
C GLY A 346 -11.94 23.55 -0.21
N TYR A 347 -11.45 23.73 1.02
CA TYR A 347 -11.01 22.63 1.87
C TYR A 347 -12.14 22.14 2.77
N SER A 348 -12.30 20.82 2.84
CA SER A 348 -13.28 20.19 3.74
C SER A 348 -12.81 20.16 5.21
N GLU A 349 -11.49 20.19 5.44
CA GLU A 349 -10.90 20.13 6.78
C GLU A 349 -9.90 21.29 7.01
N PRO A 350 -10.09 22.12 8.05
CA PRO A 350 -9.18 23.23 8.37
C PRO A 350 -7.73 22.81 8.68
N SER A 351 -7.55 21.59 9.18
CA SER A 351 -6.25 20.99 9.48
C SER A 351 -5.43 20.77 8.20
N ASN A 352 -6.08 20.28 7.12
CA ASN A 352 -5.45 20.06 5.82
C ASN A 352 -5.04 21.41 5.20
N PHE A 353 -5.95 22.39 5.21
CA PHE A 353 -5.64 23.76 4.81
C PHE A 353 -4.40 24.31 5.54
N SER A 354 -4.38 24.24 6.86
CA SER A 354 -3.29 24.78 7.67
C SER A 354 -1.93 24.16 7.34
N ARG A 355 -1.93 22.85 7.08
CA ARG A 355 -0.74 22.12 6.64
C ARG A 355 -0.27 22.62 5.27
N GLN A 356 -1.16 22.72 4.29
CA GLN A 356 -0.82 23.17 2.93
C GLN A 356 -0.37 24.63 2.89
N PHE A 357 -1.04 25.51 3.62
CA PHE A 357 -0.64 26.91 3.76
C PHE A 357 0.79 27.01 4.27
N LYS A 358 1.12 26.31 5.37
CA LYS A 358 2.48 26.29 5.92
C LYS A 358 3.51 25.70 4.96
N LEU A 359 3.15 24.69 4.18
CA LEU A 359 4.06 24.11 3.18
C LEU A 359 4.40 25.11 2.06
N ILE A 360 3.45 25.95 1.66
CA ILE A 360 3.64 26.92 0.57
C ILE A 360 4.25 28.24 1.06
N THR A 361 3.82 28.74 2.22
CA THR A 361 4.24 30.06 2.73
C THR A 361 5.36 29.99 3.77
N ASN A 362 5.75 28.79 4.21
CA ASN A 362 6.62 28.53 5.37
C ASN A 362 6.07 29.00 6.73
N GLU A 363 4.87 29.57 6.76
CA GLU A 363 4.26 30.13 7.97
C GLU A 363 2.87 29.54 8.22
N SER A 364 2.45 29.44 9.47
CA SER A 364 1.08 28.99 9.75
C SER A 364 0.06 30.08 9.39
N PRO A 365 -1.18 29.72 9.00
CA PRO A 365 -2.22 30.72 8.71
C PRO A 365 -2.48 31.70 9.85
N SER A 366 -2.38 31.24 11.10
CA SER A 366 -2.58 32.08 12.29
C SER A 366 -1.50 33.15 12.43
N VAL A 367 -0.24 32.79 12.14
CA VAL A 367 0.89 33.73 12.14
C VAL A 367 0.72 34.74 11.01
N TRP A 368 0.40 34.28 9.81
CA TRP A 368 0.16 35.15 8.66
C TRP A 368 -0.94 36.18 8.93
N ARG A 369 -2.07 35.75 9.52
CA ARG A 369 -3.17 36.63 9.93
C ARG A 369 -2.70 37.72 10.89
N GLN A 370 -1.91 37.35 11.90
CA GLN A 370 -1.40 38.31 12.88
C GLN A 370 -0.51 39.36 12.21
N THR A 371 0.35 38.94 11.28
CA THR A 371 1.18 39.86 10.49
C THR A 371 0.33 40.83 9.67
N CYS A 372 -0.66 40.35 8.92
CA CYS A 372 -1.56 41.22 8.14
C CYS A 372 -2.34 42.22 9.02
N GLN A 373 -2.79 41.79 10.20
CA GLN A 373 -3.48 42.67 11.15
C GLN A 373 -2.56 43.77 11.67
N LEU A 374 -1.31 43.45 12.02
CA LEU A 374 -0.31 44.43 12.45
C LEU A 374 0.04 45.44 11.35
N GLU A 375 0.18 44.98 10.11
CA GLU A 375 0.41 45.86 8.95
C GLU A 375 -0.78 46.81 8.74
N SER A 376 -2.01 46.29 8.72
CA SER A 376 -3.22 47.09 8.56
C SER A 376 -3.42 48.13 9.67
N ALA A 377 -3.00 47.81 10.91
CA ALA A 377 -3.05 48.74 12.03
C ALA A 377 -2.00 49.87 11.91
N ASN A 378 -0.80 49.55 11.42
CA ASN A 378 0.25 50.55 11.19
C ASN A 378 -0.11 51.53 10.05
N TYR A 379 -0.80 51.07 9.00
CA TYR A 379 -1.29 51.93 7.92
C TYR A 379 -2.47 52.83 8.31
N ARG A 380 -3.24 52.49 9.35
CA ARG A 380 -4.33 53.35 9.87
C ARG A 380 -3.84 54.41 10.86
N ASN A 381 -2.64 54.24 11.40
CA ASN A 381 -2.04 55.12 12.41
C ASN A 381 -1.00 56.11 11.85
N ASN A 382 -0.73 56.04 10.54
CA ASN A 382 0.04 57.03 9.76
C ASN A 382 -0.92 57.73 8.79
#